data_AF-A0AB34JKT0-F1
#
_entry.id   AF-A0AB34JKT0-F1
#
_cell.length_a   1.000
_cell.length_b   1.000
_cell.length_c   1.000
_cell.angle_alpha   90.00
_cell.angle_beta   90.00
_cell.angle_gamma   90.00
#
_symmetry.space_group_name_H-M   'P 1'
#
loop_
_entity.id
_entity.type
_entity.pdbx_description
1 polymer ?
#
loop_
_entity_poly.entity_id
_entity_poly.type
_entity_poly.pdbx_seq_one_letter_code
_entity_poly.pdbx_strand_id
1 'polypeptide(L)'
;MGSHRFVLPLLLAVQVCALPGIFKAVEKDSVEDLEAHLKADPTQLNAIGPDGQTPLMNAVLTGKVNAVKFLLSKGADTTIGEKDGYTPMHGAGFQGRAEIAKILIAHGLDPFDVHKDGHTPMTRACWGRETRHTLTVRAFVEAGASEKSLGRCLSATRSEATKRLVKEALEKLQLSKNKDEM
;
A
#
# COMPACT_ATOMS: atom_id res chain seq x y z
N MET A 1 -17.54 59.96 6.95
CA MET A 1 -16.32 59.77 7.78
C MET A 1 -16.46 58.43 8.50
N GLY A 2 -15.43 57.58 8.44
CA GLY A 2 -15.38 56.33 9.22
C GLY A 2 -15.58 55.06 8.42
N SER A 3 -14.58 54.70 7.62
CA SER A 3 -14.41 53.50 6.80
C SER A 3 -14.67 52.16 7.49
N HIS A 4 -15.43 51.31 6.81
CA HIS A 4 -15.47 49.85 6.98
C HIS A 4 -14.06 49.25 7.00
N ARG A 5 -13.77 48.38 7.97
CA ARG A 5 -12.70 47.39 7.87
C ARG A 5 -13.30 46.00 8.01
N PHE A 6 -13.73 45.48 6.86
CA PHE A 6 -13.77 44.04 6.63
C PHE A 6 -12.36 43.50 6.81
N VAL A 7 -12.19 42.51 7.69
CA VAL A 7 -11.03 41.63 7.65
C VAL A 7 -11.56 40.22 7.77
N LEU A 8 -11.93 39.64 6.62
CA LEU A 8 -11.93 38.18 6.43
C LEU A 8 -10.69 37.79 5.61
N PRO A 9 -10.23 36.54 5.78
CA PRO A 9 -8.83 36.18 5.94
C PRO A 9 -8.18 35.82 4.62
N LEU A 10 -6.87 36.06 4.48
CA LEU A 10 -6.08 35.42 3.44
C LEU A 10 -4.59 35.49 3.74
N LEU A 11 -3.96 34.31 3.72
CA LEU A 11 -2.55 33.95 3.54
C LEU A 11 -2.39 32.65 4.35
N LEU A 12 -2.97 31.51 3.92
CA LEU A 12 -2.37 30.70 2.85
C LEU A 12 -0.92 31.11 2.66
N ALA A 13 -0.07 30.64 3.57
CA ALA A 13 1.34 30.50 3.27
C ALA A 13 1.40 29.72 1.96
N VAL A 14 1.75 30.44 0.91
CA VAL A 14 2.25 29.90 -0.34
C VAL A 14 3.49 29.11 0.05
N GLN A 15 3.30 27.86 0.43
CA GLN A 15 4.40 26.94 0.62
C GLN A 15 4.97 26.74 -0.77
N VAL A 16 6.14 27.36 -0.97
CA VAL A 16 7.03 27.20 -2.11
C VAL A 16 6.96 25.74 -2.59
N CYS A 17 6.73 25.53 -3.89
CA CYS A 17 6.64 24.22 -4.53
C CYS A 17 8.03 23.54 -4.61
N ALA A 18 8.73 23.47 -3.48
CA ALA A 18 9.83 22.56 -3.27
C ALA A 18 9.20 21.23 -2.89
N LEU A 19 9.51 20.19 -3.67
CA LEU A 19 9.31 18.81 -3.27
C LEU A 19 9.71 18.63 -1.80
N PRO A 20 8.80 18.17 -0.91
CA PRO A 20 9.18 17.91 0.47
C PRO A 20 10.41 16.99 0.48
N GLY A 21 11.47 17.40 1.19
CA GLY A 21 12.75 16.70 1.16
C GLY A 21 12.64 15.20 1.50
N ILE A 22 11.62 14.85 2.29
CA ILE A 22 11.26 13.47 2.62
C ILE A 22 11.10 12.55 1.40
N PHE A 23 10.60 13.02 0.25
CA PHE A 23 10.45 12.18 -0.95
C PHE A 23 11.81 11.77 -1.52
N LYS A 24 12.79 12.68 -1.52
CA LYS A 24 14.17 12.36 -1.91
C LYS A 24 14.82 11.36 -0.95
N ALA A 25 14.48 11.44 0.35
CA ALA A 25 14.94 10.47 1.34
C ALA A 25 14.31 9.08 1.10
N VAL A 26 13.02 9.02 0.75
CA VAL A 26 12.34 7.78 0.32
C VAL A 26 13.01 7.18 -0.92
N GLU A 27 13.30 7.98 -1.94
CA GLU A 27 13.96 7.51 -3.17
C GLU A 27 15.32 6.85 -2.89
N LYS A 28 16.08 7.40 -1.95
CA LYS A 28 17.37 6.84 -1.50
C LYS A 28 17.22 5.63 -0.57
N ASP A 29 16.03 5.38 -0.02
CA ASP A 29 15.79 4.40 1.04
C ASP A 29 16.65 4.63 2.31
N SER A 30 16.99 5.89 2.62
CA SER A 30 17.81 6.25 3.80
C SER A 30 16.93 6.61 4.98
N VAL A 31 17.02 5.81 6.03
CA VAL A 31 16.27 6.01 7.28
C VAL A 31 16.79 7.24 8.03
N GLU A 32 18.08 7.52 7.93
CA GLU A 32 18.73 8.67 8.56
C GLU A 32 18.20 9.99 7.97
N ASP A 33 18.14 10.08 6.63
CA ASP A 33 17.57 11.24 5.94
C ASP A 33 16.07 11.38 6.28
N LEU A 34 15.32 10.27 6.32
CA LEU A 34 13.89 10.27 6.69
C LEU A 34 13.69 10.77 8.13
N GLU A 35 14.49 10.29 9.08
CA GLU A 35 14.42 10.71 10.47
C GLU A 35 14.80 12.19 10.64
N ALA A 36 15.85 12.64 9.95
CA ALA A 36 16.26 14.04 9.97
C ALA A 36 15.13 14.96 9.46
N HIS A 37 14.48 14.59 8.35
CA HIS A 37 13.35 15.35 7.80
C HIS A 37 12.14 15.37 8.75
N LEU A 38 11.75 14.23 9.32
CA LEU A 38 10.62 14.17 10.25
C LEU A 38 10.90 14.86 11.59
N LYS A 39 12.16 14.90 12.04
CA LYS A 39 12.56 15.66 13.22
C LYS A 39 12.51 17.17 12.99
N ALA A 40 12.89 17.61 11.79
CA ALA A 40 12.81 19.02 11.40
C ALA A 40 11.37 19.49 11.18
N ASP A 41 10.54 18.64 10.57
CA ASP A 41 9.15 18.94 10.25
C ASP A 41 8.29 17.66 10.27
N PRO A 42 7.59 17.38 11.37
CA PRO A 42 6.74 16.20 11.51
C PRO A 42 5.57 16.14 10.50
N THR A 43 5.16 17.29 9.93
CA THR A 43 4.06 17.32 8.97
C THR A 43 4.41 16.62 7.66
N GLN A 44 5.71 16.41 7.39
CA GLN A 44 6.19 15.73 6.20
C GLN A 44 5.81 14.25 6.15
N LEU A 45 5.48 13.62 7.30
CA LEU A 45 5.09 12.21 7.36
C LEU A 45 3.94 11.87 6.41
N ASN A 46 2.98 12.78 6.30
CA ASN A 46 1.78 12.64 5.47
C ASN A 46 1.71 13.71 4.38
N ALA A 47 2.84 14.31 4.00
CA ALA A 47 2.87 15.31 2.94
C ALA A 47 2.40 14.73 1.60
N ILE A 48 1.71 15.54 0.81
CA ILE A 48 1.28 15.15 -0.54
C ILE A 48 2.34 15.61 -1.54
N GLY A 49 2.91 14.65 -2.27
CA GLY A 49 3.86 14.90 -3.35
C GLY A 49 3.15 15.36 -4.64
N PRO A 50 3.91 15.67 -5.71
CA PRO A 50 3.36 16.19 -6.96
C PRO A 50 2.43 15.21 -7.67
N ASP A 51 2.66 13.91 -7.49
CA ASP A 51 1.83 12.84 -8.05
C ASP A 51 0.60 12.53 -7.17
N GLY A 52 0.31 13.35 -6.16
CA GLY A 52 -0.74 13.11 -5.18
C GLY A 52 -0.36 12.09 -4.09
N GLN A 53 0.82 11.48 -4.18
CA GLN A 53 1.22 10.39 -3.30
C GLN A 53 1.79 10.88 -1.97
N THR A 54 1.52 10.13 -0.89
CA THR A 54 2.24 10.25 0.38
C THR A 54 3.64 9.66 0.30
N PRO A 55 4.55 9.97 1.25
CA PRO A 55 5.86 9.33 1.29
C PRO A 55 5.75 7.81 1.42
N LEU A 56 4.76 7.33 2.18
CA LEU A 56 4.48 5.90 2.33
C LEU A 56 4.05 5.26 1.01
N MET A 57 3.10 5.87 0.30
CA MET A 57 2.66 5.34 -1.00
C MET A 57 3.82 5.33 -2.01
N ASN A 58 4.60 6.41 -2.08
CA ASN A 58 5.77 6.48 -2.94
C ASN A 58 6.79 5.38 -2.63
N ALA A 59 7.08 5.14 -1.34
CA ALA A 59 7.96 4.07 -0.88
C ALA A 59 7.45 2.68 -1.30
N VAL A 60 6.15 2.44 -1.19
CA VAL A 60 5.53 1.18 -1.62
C VAL A 60 5.67 0.97 -3.12
N LEU A 61 5.35 1.99 -3.92
CA LEU A 61 5.36 1.89 -5.38
C LEU A 61 6.79 1.71 -5.93
N THR A 62 7.74 2.42 -5.33
CA THR A 62 9.17 2.36 -5.70
C THR A 62 9.92 1.18 -5.06
N GLY A 63 9.29 0.45 -4.12
CA GLY A 63 9.85 -0.77 -3.53
C GLY A 63 10.87 -0.53 -2.40
N LYS A 64 10.78 0.60 -1.70
CA LYS A 64 11.73 1.08 -0.68
C LYS A 64 11.38 0.50 0.69
N VAL A 65 11.91 -0.69 0.97
CA VAL A 65 11.49 -1.49 2.13
C VAL A 65 11.84 -0.81 3.45
N ASN A 66 13.02 -0.18 3.56
CA ASN A 66 13.44 0.46 4.81
C ASN A 66 12.60 1.71 5.08
N ALA A 67 12.33 2.51 4.04
CA ALA A 67 11.43 3.64 4.10
C ALA A 67 10.01 3.22 4.53
N VAL A 68 9.44 2.14 3.96
CA VAL A 68 8.11 1.64 4.37
C VAL A 68 8.09 1.26 5.86
N LYS A 69 9.05 0.46 6.32
CA LYS A 69 9.13 0.05 7.73
C LYS A 69 9.22 1.28 8.66
N PHE A 70 10.09 2.22 8.30
CA PHE A 70 10.30 3.41 9.10
C PHE A 70 9.06 4.31 9.14
N LEU A 71 8.44 4.61 8.00
CA LEU A 71 7.26 5.46 7.92
C LEU A 71 6.08 4.86 8.71
N LEU A 72 5.83 3.55 8.58
CA LEU A 72 4.81 2.87 9.39
C LEU A 72 5.13 2.90 10.89
N SER A 73 6.40 2.77 11.27
CA SER A 73 6.82 2.86 12.67
C SER A 73 6.58 4.25 13.28
N LYS A 74 6.54 5.29 12.45
CA LYS A 74 6.24 6.67 12.84
C LYS A 74 4.74 7.01 12.76
N GLY A 75 3.88 6.06 12.39
CA GLY A 75 2.44 6.27 12.30
C GLY A 75 2.00 6.98 11.02
N ALA A 76 2.70 6.76 9.90
CA ALA A 76 2.25 7.26 8.60
C ALA A 76 0.81 6.82 8.31
N ASP A 77 -0.02 7.76 7.85
CA ASP A 77 -1.42 7.49 7.56
C ASP A 77 -1.54 6.71 6.25
N THR A 78 -2.21 5.57 6.32
CA THR A 78 -2.40 4.64 5.19
C THR A 78 -3.63 4.97 4.34
N THR A 79 -4.37 6.03 4.69
CA THR A 79 -5.62 6.45 4.02
C THR A 79 -5.44 7.71 3.17
N ILE A 80 -4.30 8.38 3.29
CA ILE A 80 -4.02 9.66 2.63
C ILE A 80 -3.35 9.45 1.26
N GLY A 81 -3.73 10.29 0.28
CA GLY A 81 -3.00 10.52 -0.97
C GLY A 81 -3.62 9.91 -2.22
N GLU A 82 -4.42 8.85 -2.10
CA GLU A 82 -5.08 8.28 -3.28
C GLU A 82 -6.59 8.29 -3.14
N LYS A 83 -7.27 8.67 -4.23
CA LYS A 83 -8.73 8.79 -4.25
C LYS A 83 -9.37 7.42 -4.11
N ASP A 84 -10.63 7.42 -3.71
CA ASP A 84 -11.51 6.26 -3.87
C ASP A 84 -11.13 5.02 -3.04
N GLY A 85 -10.31 5.17 -1.99
CA GLY A 85 -9.95 4.06 -1.10
C GLY A 85 -8.83 3.19 -1.65
N TYR A 86 -7.98 3.73 -2.52
CA TYR A 86 -6.77 3.04 -2.94
C TYR A 86 -5.72 3.14 -1.83
N THR A 87 -5.37 2.00 -1.24
CA THR A 87 -4.49 1.94 -0.07
C THR A 87 -3.06 1.56 -0.45
N PRO A 88 -2.05 1.78 0.42
CA PRO A 88 -0.70 1.26 0.20
C PRO A 88 -0.68 -0.25 -0.10
N MET A 89 -1.61 -1.03 0.47
CA MET A 89 -1.75 -2.45 0.15
C MET A 89 -2.10 -2.68 -1.33
N HIS A 90 -2.97 -1.86 -1.94
CA HIS A 90 -3.27 -1.94 -3.38
C HIS A 90 -2.03 -1.67 -4.23
N GLY A 91 -1.23 -0.67 -3.86
CA GLY A 91 0.05 -0.37 -4.50
C GLY A 91 1.02 -1.56 -4.43
N ALA A 92 1.14 -2.21 -3.27
CA ALA A 92 1.98 -3.38 -3.09
C ALA A 92 1.53 -4.57 -3.95
N GLY A 93 0.21 -4.81 -4.03
CA GLY A 93 -0.38 -5.82 -4.90
C GLY A 93 -0.13 -5.54 -6.38
N PHE A 94 -0.40 -4.32 -6.84
CA PHE A 94 -0.21 -3.89 -8.23
C PHE A 94 1.25 -4.00 -8.67
N GLN A 95 2.18 -3.54 -7.83
CA GLN A 95 3.61 -3.61 -8.11
C GLN A 95 4.21 -5.00 -7.83
N GLY A 96 3.48 -5.93 -7.22
CA GLY A 96 3.99 -7.27 -6.88
C GLY A 96 5.13 -7.22 -5.86
N ARG A 97 4.99 -6.41 -4.81
CA ARG A 97 5.99 -6.21 -3.75
C ARG A 97 5.71 -7.12 -2.56
N ALA A 98 6.10 -8.40 -2.66
CA ALA A 98 5.77 -9.41 -1.66
C ALA A 98 6.27 -9.07 -0.25
N GLU A 99 7.49 -8.55 -0.10
CA GLU A 99 8.03 -8.19 1.22
C GLU A 99 7.30 -7.00 1.85
N ILE A 100 7.00 -5.98 1.04
CA ILE A 100 6.21 -4.82 1.48
C ILE A 100 4.79 -5.25 1.86
N ALA A 101 4.16 -6.13 1.08
CA ALA A 101 2.85 -6.68 1.40
C ALA A 101 2.86 -7.38 2.78
N LYS A 102 3.89 -8.19 3.09
CA LYS A 102 4.04 -8.83 4.40
C LYS A 102 4.18 -7.81 5.54
N ILE A 103 4.95 -6.74 5.32
CA ILE A 103 5.09 -5.65 6.30
C ILE A 103 3.75 -4.97 6.54
N LEU A 104 3.01 -4.62 5.48
CA LEU A 104 1.71 -3.98 5.59
C LEU A 104 0.68 -4.88 6.31
N ILE A 105 0.68 -6.19 6.04
CA ILE A 105 -0.15 -7.16 6.78
C ILE A 105 0.21 -7.16 8.26
N ALA A 106 1.50 -7.16 8.61
CA ALA A 106 1.96 -7.11 10.00
C ALA A 106 1.54 -5.81 10.71
N HIS A 107 1.31 -4.74 9.96
CA HIS A 107 0.76 -3.47 10.45
C HIS A 107 -0.78 -3.40 10.39
N GLY A 108 -1.46 -4.52 10.11
CA GLY A 108 -2.92 -4.64 10.20
C GLY A 108 -3.69 -4.20 8.95
N LEU A 109 -3.02 -3.96 7.82
CA LEU A 109 -3.72 -3.63 6.57
C LEU A 109 -4.27 -4.91 5.92
N ASP A 110 -5.53 -4.89 5.51
CA ASP A 110 -6.20 -6.05 4.90
C ASP A 110 -5.86 -6.18 3.39
N PRO A 111 -5.27 -7.31 2.94
CA PRO A 111 -5.02 -7.58 1.52
C PRO A 111 -6.28 -7.90 0.70
N PHE A 112 -7.45 -7.95 1.32
CA PHE A 112 -8.74 -8.29 0.71
C PHE A 112 -9.72 -7.11 0.68
N ASP A 113 -9.33 -5.94 1.20
CA ASP A 113 -10.13 -4.72 1.10
C ASP A 113 -10.45 -4.39 -0.35
N VAL A 114 -11.71 -4.03 -0.60
CA VAL A 114 -12.20 -3.78 -1.96
C VAL A 114 -12.09 -2.28 -2.26
N HIS A 115 -11.33 -1.93 -3.30
CA HIS A 115 -11.34 -0.59 -3.88
C HIS A 115 -12.67 -0.29 -4.60
N LYS A 116 -12.99 0.98 -4.84
CA LYS A 116 -14.25 1.38 -5.52
C LYS A 116 -14.40 0.80 -6.93
N ASP A 117 -13.31 0.44 -7.60
CA ASP A 117 -13.38 -0.24 -8.91
C ASP A 117 -13.64 -1.75 -8.81
N GLY A 118 -13.92 -2.26 -7.61
CA GLY A 118 -14.31 -3.66 -7.37
C GLY A 118 -13.12 -4.61 -7.22
N HIS A 119 -11.90 -4.10 -7.23
CA HIS A 119 -10.70 -4.91 -7.08
C HIS A 119 -10.08 -4.81 -5.68
N THR A 120 -9.55 -5.93 -5.20
CA THR A 120 -8.75 -6.01 -3.98
C THR A 120 -7.25 -5.98 -4.29
N PRO A 121 -6.38 -5.69 -3.30
CA PRO A 121 -4.93 -5.80 -3.46
C PRO A 121 -4.49 -7.16 -4.01
N MET A 122 -5.09 -8.24 -3.49
CA MET A 122 -4.85 -9.59 -4.00
C MET A 122 -5.21 -9.72 -5.49
N THR A 123 -6.38 -9.23 -5.91
CA THR A 123 -6.75 -9.32 -7.34
C THR A 123 -5.83 -8.51 -8.24
N ARG A 124 -5.27 -7.39 -7.76
CA ARG A 124 -4.23 -6.65 -8.50
C ARG A 124 -2.94 -7.44 -8.65
N ALA A 125 -2.54 -8.14 -7.59
CA ALA A 125 -1.40 -9.04 -7.69
C ALA A 125 -1.67 -10.19 -8.68
N CYS A 126 -2.89 -10.72 -8.74
CA CYS A 126 -3.23 -11.82 -9.66
C CYS A 126 -3.18 -11.42 -11.15
N TRP A 127 -3.35 -10.13 -11.49
CA TRP A 127 -3.20 -9.66 -12.88
C TRP A 127 -1.75 -9.57 -13.35
N GLY A 128 -0.81 -9.49 -12.40
CA GLY A 128 0.60 -9.48 -12.71
C GLY A 128 1.07 -10.81 -13.30
N ARG A 129 2.01 -10.72 -14.26
CA ARG A 129 2.56 -11.89 -14.96
C ARG A 129 3.97 -12.26 -14.48
N GLU A 130 4.58 -11.42 -13.68
CA GLU A 130 5.94 -11.61 -13.20
C GLU A 130 5.96 -12.52 -11.97
N THR A 131 7.11 -13.14 -11.70
CA THR A 131 7.32 -14.00 -10.53
C THR A 131 7.10 -13.26 -9.21
N ARG A 132 7.41 -11.96 -9.17
CA ARG A 132 7.21 -11.08 -8.02
C ARG A 132 5.73 -10.99 -7.60
N HIS A 133 4.81 -11.02 -8.56
CA HIS A 133 3.38 -11.04 -8.29
C HIS A 133 2.94 -12.38 -7.72
N THR A 134 3.48 -13.50 -8.21
CA THR A 134 3.23 -14.84 -7.64
C THR A 134 3.64 -14.90 -6.16
N LEU A 135 4.80 -14.32 -5.80
CA LEU A 135 5.26 -14.24 -4.41
C LEU A 135 4.35 -13.35 -3.55
N THR A 136 3.79 -12.29 -4.14
CA THR A 136 2.85 -11.39 -3.44
C THR A 136 1.52 -12.09 -3.20
N VAL A 137 1.00 -12.81 -4.20
CA VAL A 137 -0.19 -13.66 -4.03
C VAL A 137 0.06 -14.72 -2.96
N ARG A 138 1.25 -15.33 -2.91
CA ARG A 138 1.63 -16.26 -1.83
C ARG A 138 1.48 -15.62 -0.45
N ALA A 139 2.02 -14.42 -0.26
CA ALA A 139 1.90 -13.69 1.00
C ALA A 139 0.44 -13.43 1.39
N PHE A 140 -0.42 -13.12 0.41
CA PHE A 140 -1.86 -12.95 0.64
C PHE A 140 -2.59 -14.26 0.94
N VAL A 141 -2.18 -15.38 0.33
CA VAL A 141 -2.71 -16.70 0.67
C VAL A 141 -2.35 -17.07 2.10
N GLU A 142 -1.09 -16.85 2.50
CA GLU A 142 -0.59 -17.05 3.87
C GLU A 142 -1.34 -16.17 4.89
N ALA A 143 -1.83 -15.00 4.48
CA ALA A 143 -2.64 -14.11 5.29
C ALA A 143 -4.12 -14.55 5.48
N GLY A 144 -4.52 -15.72 4.93
CA GLY A 144 -5.85 -16.27 5.13
C GLY A 144 -6.84 -15.97 4.00
N ALA A 145 -6.42 -16.14 2.74
CA ALA A 145 -7.30 -15.92 1.60
C ALA A 145 -8.51 -16.89 1.60
N SER A 146 -9.72 -16.34 1.55
CA SER A 146 -10.95 -17.12 1.42
C SER A 146 -11.05 -17.86 0.08
N GLU A 147 -11.85 -18.92 0.03
CA GLU A 147 -12.16 -19.65 -1.21
C GLU A 147 -12.69 -18.74 -2.32
N LYS A 148 -13.51 -17.74 -1.96
CA LYS A 148 -14.00 -16.72 -2.89
C LYS A 148 -12.87 -15.85 -3.45
N SER A 149 -11.93 -15.43 -2.60
CA SER A 149 -10.77 -14.63 -3.02
C SER A 149 -9.86 -15.42 -3.94
N LEU A 150 -9.62 -16.69 -3.63
CA LEU A 150 -8.85 -17.62 -4.46
C LEU A 150 -9.53 -17.88 -5.81
N GLY A 151 -10.84 -18.09 -5.82
CA GLY A 151 -11.64 -18.25 -7.06
C GLY A 151 -11.56 -17.02 -7.98
N ARG A 152 -11.67 -15.81 -7.41
CA ARG A 152 -11.43 -14.56 -8.17
C ARG A 152 -10.01 -14.47 -8.70
N CYS A 153 -9.01 -14.90 -7.93
CA CYS A 153 -7.63 -14.91 -8.40
C CYS A 153 -7.44 -15.86 -9.60
N LEU A 154 -8.06 -17.05 -9.57
CA LEU A 154 -7.99 -18.02 -10.66
C LEU A 154 -8.60 -17.51 -11.96
N SER A 155 -9.74 -16.81 -11.89
CA SER A 155 -10.35 -16.22 -13.09
C SER A 155 -9.58 -15.02 -13.63
N ALA A 156 -8.90 -14.28 -12.74
CA ALA A 156 -8.14 -13.09 -13.06
C ALA A 156 -6.73 -13.38 -13.62
N THR A 157 -6.07 -14.43 -13.12
CA THR A 157 -4.65 -14.67 -13.41
C THR A 157 -4.41 -15.33 -14.77
N ARG A 158 -3.38 -14.82 -15.46
CA ARG A 158 -2.82 -15.45 -16.68
C ARG A 158 -1.49 -16.14 -16.42
N SER A 159 -0.95 -16.05 -15.21
CA SER A 159 0.30 -16.68 -14.80
C SER A 159 0.05 -18.12 -14.35
N GLU A 160 0.64 -19.08 -15.04
CA GLU A 160 0.53 -20.51 -14.68
C GLU A 160 1.12 -20.79 -13.29
N ALA A 161 2.18 -20.08 -12.89
CA ALA A 161 2.76 -20.19 -11.56
C ALA A 161 1.76 -19.76 -10.47
N THR A 162 1.06 -18.64 -10.70
CA THR A 162 0.00 -18.17 -9.78
C THR A 162 -1.19 -19.12 -9.77
N LYS A 163 -1.62 -19.64 -10.93
CA LYS A 163 -2.70 -20.64 -11.01
C LYS A 163 -2.38 -21.87 -10.18
N ARG A 164 -1.17 -22.43 -10.35
CA ARG A 164 -0.71 -23.60 -9.60
C ARG A 164 -0.74 -23.32 -8.09
N LEU A 165 -0.17 -22.19 -7.66
CA LEU A 165 -0.15 -21.81 -6.25
C LEU A 165 -1.56 -21.70 -5.65
N VAL A 166 -2.48 -21.07 -6.38
CA VAL A 166 -3.86 -20.86 -5.88
C VAL A 166 -4.65 -22.17 -5.86
N LYS A 167 -4.44 -23.07 -6.83
CA LYS A 167 -5.02 -24.42 -6.81
C LYS A 167 -4.52 -25.24 -5.61
N GLU A 168 -3.21 -25.25 -5.38
CA GLU A 168 -2.60 -25.91 -4.22
C GLU A 168 -3.15 -25.33 -2.90
N ALA A 169 -3.41 -24.02 -2.83
CA ALA A 169 -4.03 -23.39 -1.67
C ALA A 169 -5.49 -23.82 -1.45
N LEU A 170 -6.29 -23.92 -2.53
CA LEU A 170 -7.67 -24.39 -2.47
C LEU A 170 -7.77 -25.85 -2.01
N GLU A 171 -6.90 -26.72 -2.54
CA GLU A 171 -6.84 -28.13 -2.13
C GLU A 171 -6.52 -28.26 -0.63
N LYS A 172 -5.57 -27.46 -0.13
CA LYS A 172 -5.26 -27.43 1.32
C LYS A 172 -6.45 -27.01 2.18
N LEU A 173 -7.24 -26.03 1.74
CA LEU A 173 -8.44 -25.60 2.44
C LEU A 173 -9.55 -26.66 2.44
N GLN A 174 -9.67 -27.45 1.37
CA GLN A 174 -10.61 -28.57 1.32
C GLN A 174 -10.18 -29.69 2.29
N LEU A 175 -8.88 -30.00 2.31
CA LEU A 175 -8.32 -30.99 3.23
C LEU A 175 -8.47 -30.61 4.70
N SER A 176 -8.39 -29.31 5.05
CA SER A 176 -8.61 -28.87 6.43
C SER A 176 -10.07 -29.05 6.85
N LYS A 177 -11.04 -28.65 6.00
CA LYS A 177 -12.48 -28.82 6.29
C LYS A 177 -12.85 -30.29 6.55
N ASN A 178 -12.33 -31.21 5.74
CA ASN A 178 -12.63 -32.64 5.89
C ASN A 178 -12.03 -33.28 7.17
N LYS A 179 -11.03 -32.64 7.80
CA LYS A 179 -10.45 -33.13 9.06
C LYS A 179 -11.24 -32.70 10.29
N ASP A 180 -11.92 -31.56 10.22
CA ASP A 180 -12.72 -31.03 11.33
C ASP A 180 -14.08 -31.74 11.45
N GLU A 181 -14.47 -32.52 10.43
CA GLU A 181 -15.72 -33.32 10.37
C GLU A 181 -15.54 -34.79 10.79
N MET A 182 -14.32 -35.23 11.15
CA MET A 182 -14.01 -36.57 11.67
C MET A 182 -13.62 -36.54 13.15
#